data_AF-A0A957M3M0-F1
#
_entry.id   AF-A0A957M3M0-F1
#
_cell.length_a   1.000
_cell.length_b   1.000
_cell.length_c   1.000
_cell.angle_alpha   90.00
_cell.angle_beta   90.00
_cell.angle_gamma   90.00
#
_symmetry.space_group_name_H-M   'P 1'
#
loop_
_entity.id
_entity.type
_entity.pdbx_description
1 polymer ?
#
loop_
_entity_poly.entity_id
_entity_poly.type
_entity_poly.pdbx_seq_one_letter_code
_entity_poly.pdbx_strand_id
1 'polypeptide(L)'
;MERLLERYGLYGALSTASTAMFGSLYFSEVAGYVPCVYCWYQRILMYPLVAILTVGLLRRDKGLAAYVLPFSLLGIGVSTYHYLLQKTQLFDSSAVCQVGVPCTSIWINWFDFVTIPFLALTAFLIITGLTLIALQAGEPDSSEPVPGGRVWLPVVAAILLGLVIVGVYGLLNRPTATVQTFSELSVVETAAQHATSANLPANLDGAALYQSACAVCHGQEMEGVAGLGSALQRNETISRQSDDELLTFIRQGLAANHPTNASGVSMPPSAGQPNLTDAEILAVVQHLRTNQAIN
;
A
#
# COMPACT_ATOMS: atom_id res chain seq x y z
N MET A 1 18.93 30.33 -19.31
CA MET A 1 18.05 29.24 -18.80
C MET A 1 18.87 28.26 -17.96
N GLU A 2 20.06 27.87 -18.42
CA GLU A 2 21.01 27.02 -17.68
C GLU A 2 21.33 27.54 -16.27
N ARG A 3 21.77 28.80 -16.12
CA ARG A 3 22.04 29.40 -14.78
C ARG A 3 20.85 29.42 -13.80
N LEU A 4 19.61 29.37 -14.30
CA LEU A 4 18.42 29.28 -13.45
C LEU A 4 18.21 27.84 -12.96
N LEU A 5 18.35 26.85 -13.84
CA LEU A 5 18.24 25.43 -13.48
C LEU A 5 19.37 24.99 -12.54
N GLU A 6 20.58 25.51 -12.74
CA GLU A 6 21.72 25.28 -11.86
C GLU A 6 21.49 25.84 -10.45
N ARG A 7 20.95 27.06 -10.36
CA ARG A 7 20.71 27.76 -9.09
C ARG A 7 19.46 27.26 -8.34
N TYR A 8 18.46 26.74 -9.06
CA TYR A 8 17.19 26.28 -8.48
C TYR A 8 17.01 24.76 -8.47
N GLY A 9 17.98 23.97 -8.95
CA GLY A 9 17.87 22.52 -9.09
C GLY A 9 17.52 21.81 -7.78
N LEU A 10 18.24 22.12 -6.69
CA LEU A 10 17.99 21.50 -5.37
C LEU A 10 16.65 21.92 -4.75
N TYR A 11 16.17 23.14 -5.02
CA TYR A 11 14.84 23.58 -4.62
C TYR A 11 13.74 22.85 -5.41
N GLY A 12 13.97 22.60 -6.69
CA GLY A 12 13.11 21.76 -7.52
C GLY A 12 13.07 20.32 -7.04
N ALA A 13 14.22 19.76 -6.63
CA ALA A 13 14.28 18.41 -6.06
C ALA A 13 13.47 18.32 -4.76
N LEU A 14 13.54 19.34 -3.89
CA LEU A 14 12.75 19.40 -2.66
C LEU A 14 11.24 19.48 -2.95
N SER A 15 10.82 20.29 -3.92
CA SER A 15 9.40 20.42 -4.27
C SER A 15 8.85 19.11 -4.86
N THR A 16 9.63 18.42 -5.70
CA THR A 16 9.27 17.10 -6.23
C THR A 16 9.17 16.06 -5.12
N ALA A 17 10.16 15.96 -4.23
CA ALA A 17 10.16 15.01 -3.12
C ALA A 17 8.96 15.23 -2.17
N SER A 18 8.65 16.50 -1.87
CA SER A 18 7.51 16.87 -1.03
C SER A 18 6.19 16.48 -1.68
N THR A 19 6.02 16.77 -2.97
CA THR A 19 4.82 16.39 -3.74
C THR A 19 4.63 14.88 -3.77
N ALA A 20 5.71 14.11 -3.98
CA ALA A 20 5.67 12.65 -3.95
C ALA A 20 5.29 12.10 -2.56
N MET A 21 5.85 12.68 -1.49
CA MET A 21 5.51 12.30 -0.11
C MET A 21 4.03 12.57 0.21
N PHE A 22 3.53 13.77 -0.08
CA PHE A 22 2.12 14.11 0.16
C PHE A 22 1.17 13.31 -0.71
N GLY A 23 1.50 13.09 -1.99
CA GLY A 23 0.73 12.20 -2.85
C GLY A 23 0.65 10.78 -2.30
N SER A 24 1.78 10.24 -1.81
CA SER A 24 1.80 8.92 -1.18
C SER A 24 0.95 8.85 0.08
N LEU A 25 0.97 9.88 0.93
CA LEU A 25 0.14 9.96 2.14
C LEU A 25 -1.35 10.11 1.81
N TYR A 26 -1.70 10.91 0.81
CA TYR A 26 -3.08 11.06 0.35
C TYR A 26 -3.65 9.71 -0.09
N PHE A 27 -2.88 8.93 -0.85
CA PHE A 27 -3.34 7.61 -1.31
C PHE A 27 -3.56 6.63 -0.16
N SER A 28 -2.76 6.64 0.92
CA SER A 28 -2.98 5.71 2.03
C SER A 28 -4.05 6.18 3.01
N GLU A 29 -4.05 7.45 3.40
CA GLU A 29 -4.92 7.94 4.47
C GLU A 29 -6.29 8.41 3.97
N VAL A 30 -6.35 8.94 2.74
CA VAL A 30 -7.58 9.52 2.19
C VAL A 30 -8.27 8.53 1.25
N ALA A 31 -7.52 7.97 0.29
CA ALA A 31 -8.07 7.05 -0.70
C ALA A 31 -8.16 5.59 -0.20
N GLY A 32 -7.57 5.28 0.97
CA GLY A 32 -7.63 3.94 1.58
C GLY A 32 -6.80 2.88 0.85
N TYR A 33 -5.83 3.28 0.01
CA TYR A 33 -4.98 2.32 -0.70
C TYR A 33 -3.91 1.79 0.22
N VAL A 34 -4.03 0.50 0.58
CA VAL A 34 -3.06 -0.18 1.43
C VAL A 34 -1.76 -0.40 0.65
N PRO A 35 -0.61 0.09 1.14
CA PRO A 35 0.66 -0.04 0.46
C PRO A 35 1.20 -1.48 0.53
N CYS A 36 1.70 -1.98 -0.58
CA CYS A 36 2.41 -3.25 -0.65
C CYS A 36 3.87 -3.13 -0.14
N VAL A 37 4.59 -4.25 -0.05
CA VAL A 37 5.99 -4.29 0.42
C VAL A 37 6.92 -3.42 -0.45
N TYR A 38 6.77 -3.44 -1.78
CA TYR A 38 7.59 -2.58 -2.65
C TYR A 38 7.22 -1.09 -2.54
N CYS A 39 5.95 -0.75 -2.30
CA CYS A 39 5.56 0.63 -1.96
C CYS A 39 6.22 1.10 -0.66
N TRP A 40 6.35 0.23 0.34
CA TRP A 40 7.08 0.53 1.56
C TRP A 40 8.56 0.82 1.30
N TYR A 41 9.23 0.03 0.47
CA TYR A 41 10.62 0.32 0.09
C TYR A 41 10.75 1.66 -0.63
N GLN A 42 9.80 2.01 -1.52
CA GLN A 42 9.78 3.32 -2.18
C GLN A 42 9.58 4.46 -1.17
N ARG A 43 8.72 4.30 -0.14
CA ARG A 43 8.53 5.28 0.94
C ARG A 43 9.77 5.47 1.79
N ILE A 44 10.43 4.37 2.19
CA ILE A 44 11.68 4.40 2.96
C ILE A 44 12.78 5.16 2.21
N LEU A 45 12.78 5.09 0.87
CA LEU A 45 13.75 5.82 0.05
C LEU A 45 13.33 7.27 -0.22
N MET A 46 12.03 7.55 -0.39
CA MET A 46 11.53 8.89 -0.76
C MET A 46 11.37 9.84 0.45
N TYR A 47 10.85 9.36 1.58
CA TYR A 47 10.47 10.24 2.70
C TYR A 47 11.70 10.90 3.36
N PRO A 48 12.82 10.19 3.58
CA PRO A 48 14.04 10.82 4.11
C PRO A 48 14.59 11.93 3.21
N LEU A 49 14.37 11.87 1.89
CA LEU A 49 14.86 12.89 0.96
C LEU A 49 14.28 14.27 1.27
N VAL A 50 13.02 14.36 1.70
CA VAL A 50 12.41 15.63 2.10
C VAL A 50 13.17 16.25 3.27
N ALA A 51 13.49 15.44 4.28
CA ALA A 51 14.24 15.88 5.46
C ALA A 51 15.68 16.27 5.10
N ILE A 52 16.39 15.42 4.35
CA ILE A 52 17.78 15.64 3.94
C ILE A 52 17.90 16.91 3.08
N LEU A 53 17.04 17.08 2.06
CA LEU A 53 17.03 18.27 1.21
C LEU A 53 16.69 19.53 2.01
N THR A 54 15.71 19.47 2.91
CA THR A 54 15.34 20.62 3.75
C THR A 54 16.49 21.04 4.66
N VAL A 55 17.06 20.10 5.42
CA VAL A 55 18.15 20.39 6.37
C VAL A 55 19.41 20.81 5.63
N GLY A 56 19.75 20.15 4.52
CA GLY A 56 20.90 20.48 3.71
C GLY A 56 20.83 21.89 3.09
N LEU A 57 19.65 22.29 2.60
CA LEU A 57 19.43 23.65 2.10
C LEU A 57 19.50 24.69 3.22
N LEU A 58 18.95 24.40 4.40
CA LEU A 58 19.01 25.30 5.56
C LEU A 58 20.45 25.47 6.09
N ARG A 59 21.24 24.39 6.12
CA ARG A 59 22.63 24.41 6.58
C ARG A 59 23.63 24.83 5.51
N ARG A 60 23.17 25.03 4.26
CA ARG A 60 24.04 25.28 3.09
C ARG A 60 25.14 24.23 2.94
N ASP A 61 24.77 22.97 3.10
CA ASP A 61 25.71 21.86 3.02
C ASP A 61 26.17 21.62 1.58
N LYS A 62 27.49 21.70 1.38
CA LYS A 62 28.17 21.47 0.11
C LYS A 62 28.08 20.00 -0.34
N GLY A 63 27.97 19.08 0.62
CA GLY A 63 27.86 17.64 0.39
C GLY A 63 26.44 17.17 0.10
N LEU A 64 25.43 18.05 0.08
CA LEU A 64 24.01 17.68 0.01
C LEU A 64 23.69 16.71 -1.14
N ALA A 65 24.21 16.99 -2.33
CA ALA A 65 23.96 16.17 -3.50
C ALA A 65 24.49 14.73 -3.34
N ALA A 66 25.60 14.53 -2.62
CA ALA A 66 26.16 13.21 -2.36
C ALA A 66 25.28 12.36 -1.41
N TYR A 67 24.49 12.99 -0.54
CA TYR A 67 23.54 12.29 0.33
C TYR A 67 22.25 11.92 -0.39
N VAL A 68 21.80 12.75 -1.33
CA VAL A 68 20.54 12.57 -2.07
C VAL A 68 20.66 11.47 -3.13
N LEU A 69 21.77 11.43 -3.86
CA LEU A 69 21.95 10.52 -4.99
C LEU A 69 21.81 9.03 -4.66
N PRO A 70 22.41 8.48 -3.58
CA PRO A 70 22.25 7.06 -3.26
C PRO A 70 20.79 6.67 -3.05
N PHE A 71 20.02 7.51 -2.34
CA PHE A 71 18.59 7.27 -2.10
C PHE A 71 17.76 7.36 -3.37
N SER A 72 18.01 8.36 -4.22
CA SER A 72 17.25 8.52 -5.46
C SER A 72 17.56 7.43 -6.49
N LEU A 73 18.82 7.01 -6.61
CA LEU A 73 19.24 5.93 -7.51
C LEU A 73 18.69 4.55 -7.08
N LEU A 74 18.73 4.25 -5.78
CA LEU A 74 18.05 3.04 -5.26
C LEU A 74 16.54 3.11 -5.49
N GLY A 75 15.95 4.31 -5.34
CA GLY A 75 14.53 4.56 -5.62
C GLY A 75 14.15 4.26 -7.06
N ILE A 76 14.99 4.67 -8.03
CA ILE A 76 14.83 4.32 -9.46
C ILE A 76 14.83 2.80 -9.65
N GLY A 77 15.79 2.10 -9.04
CA GLY A 77 15.87 0.64 -9.15
C GLY A 77 14.61 -0.07 -8.64
N VAL A 78 14.18 0.26 -7.41
CA VAL A 78 13.00 -0.34 -6.77
C VAL A 78 11.71 0.01 -7.53
N SER A 79 11.54 1.25 -7.97
CA SER A 79 10.34 1.69 -8.70
C SER A 79 10.26 1.11 -10.12
N THR A 80 11.40 1.00 -10.81
CA THR A 80 11.48 0.33 -12.12
C THR A 80 11.09 -1.14 -11.98
N TYR A 81 11.65 -1.85 -11.00
CA TYR A 81 11.31 -3.24 -10.75
C TYR A 81 9.82 -3.41 -10.45
N HIS A 82 9.26 -2.58 -9.57
CA HIS A 82 7.85 -2.64 -9.21
C HIS A 82 6.92 -2.31 -10.39
N TYR A 83 7.29 -1.36 -11.26
CA TYR A 83 6.54 -1.06 -12.47
C TYR A 83 6.55 -2.23 -13.46
N LEU A 84 7.71 -2.85 -13.67
CA LEU A 84 7.84 -4.04 -14.51
C LEU A 84 7.04 -5.21 -13.96
N LEU A 85 7.00 -5.39 -12.64
CA LEU A 85 6.19 -6.40 -11.96
C LEU A 85 4.68 -6.26 -12.27
N GLN A 86 4.20 -5.02 -12.40
CA GLN A 86 2.78 -4.75 -12.67
C GLN A 86 2.41 -4.87 -14.15
N LYS A 87 3.32 -4.50 -15.06
CA LYS A 87 3.02 -4.41 -16.51
C LYS A 87 3.55 -5.58 -17.32
N THR A 88 4.40 -6.42 -16.75
CA THR A 88 4.99 -7.57 -17.46
C THR A 88 4.74 -8.86 -16.69
N GLN A 89 4.59 -9.96 -17.42
CA GLN A 89 4.57 -11.32 -16.87
C GLN A 89 5.98 -11.91 -16.77
N LEU A 90 7.03 -11.11 -16.99
CA LEU A 90 8.43 -11.58 -17.03
C LEU A 90 8.93 -12.02 -15.65
N PHE A 91 8.28 -11.53 -14.60
CA PHE A 91 8.60 -11.84 -13.21
C PHE A 91 7.33 -12.41 -12.58
N ASP A 92 7.08 -13.70 -12.83
CA ASP A 92 6.04 -14.47 -12.15
C ASP A 92 6.27 -14.36 -10.66
N SER A 93 5.47 -13.50 -10.04
CA SER A 93 5.58 -13.21 -8.64
C SER A 93 5.00 -14.40 -7.91
N SER A 94 5.86 -15.22 -7.31
CA SER A 94 5.49 -16.11 -6.19
C SER A 94 5.02 -15.32 -4.94
N ALA A 95 4.75 -14.02 -5.08
CA ALA A 95 4.21 -13.11 -4.07
C ALA A 95 2.70 -13.30 -3.81
N VAL A 96 2.10 -14.37 -4.31
CA VAL A 96 0.64 -14.63 -4.23
C VAL A 96 0.19 -14.88 -2.78
N CYS A 97 1.12 -15.19 -1.86
CA CYS A 97 0.83 -15.49 -0.45
C CYS A 97 1.85 -14.85 0.53
N GLN A 98 2.15 -13.56 0.38
CA GLN A 98 2.87 -12.78 1.40
C GLN A 98 1.85 -12.04 2.27
N VAL A 99 2.16 -11.83 3.56
CA VAL A 99 1.29 -11.05 4.47
C VAL A 99 1.13 -9.63 3.92
N GLY A 100 -0.10 -9.28 3.49
CA GLY A 100 -0.46 -7.96 2.97
C GLY A 100 -0.92 -7.96 1.51
N VAL A 101 -1.13 -6.77 0.95
CA VAL A 101 -1.62 -6.60 -0.43
C VAL A 101 -0.52 -6.96 -1.44
N PRO A 102 -0.82 -7.76 -2.49
CA PRO A 102 0.19 -8.16 -3.46
C PRO A 102 0.70 -6.95 -4.26
N CYS A 103 1.98 -6.97 -4.59
CA CYS A 103 2.64 -5.84 -5.27
C CYS A 103 2.24 -5.74 -6.76
N THR A 104 1.59 -6.78 -7.29
CA THR A 104 1.03 -6.81 -8.64
C THR A 104 -0.31 -6.09 -8.74
N SER A 105 -0.97 -5.76 -7.62
CA SER A 105 -2.23 -5.01 -7.62
C SER A 105 -2.06 -3.60 -8.15
N ILE A 106 -2.92 -3.22 -9.09
CA ILE A 106 -2.91 -1.90 -9.74
C ILE A 106 -4.10 -1.09 -9.25
N TRP A 107 -3.87 -0.19 -8.29
CA TRP A 107 -4.91 0.71 -7.75
C TRP A 107 -5.31 1.82 -8.72
N ILE A 108 -4.33 2.37 -9.44
CA ILE A 108 -4.51 3.43 -10.43
C ILE A 108 -3.82 3.00 -11.72
N ASN A 109 -4.55 3.08 -12.83
CA ASN A 109 -4.01 2.84 -14.17
C ASN A 109 -4.57 3.91 -15.12
N TRP A 110 -3.97 5.10 -15.14
CA TRP A 110 -4.40 6.14 -16.08
C TRP A 110 -3.70 5.94 -17.43
N PHE A 111 -4.45 6.11 -18.52
CA PHE A 111 -3.97 5.94 -19.89
C PHE A 111 -3.33 4.56 -20.16
N ASP A 112 -3.70 3.54 -19.39
CA ASP A 112 -3.12 2.20 -19.43
C ASP A 112 -1.60 2.09 -19.19
N PHE A 113 -0.94 3.17 -18.73
CA PHE A 113 0.50 3.17 -18.42
C PHE A 113 0.84 3.82 -17.08
N VAL A 114 0.09 4.83 -16.64
CA VAL A 114 0.39 5.58 -15.42
C VAL A 114 -0.11 4.82 -14.21
N THR A 115 0.81 4.11 -13.54
CA THR A 115 0.55 3.47 -12.25
C THR A 115 1.26 4.20 -11.11
N ILE A 116 0.93 3.85 -9.86
CA ILE A 116 1.57 4.44 -8.67
C ILE A 116 3.11 4.24 -8.70
N PRO A 117 3.65 3.05 -9.00
CA PRO A 117 5.09 2.86 -9.16
C PRO A 117 5.72 3.72 -10.27
N PHE A 118 4.98 3.98 -11.36
CA PHE A 118 5.45 4.86 -12.44
C PHE A 118 5.57 6.31 -11.96
N LEU A 119 4.58 6.81 -11.20
CA LEU A 119 4.65 8.15 -10.61
C LEU A 119 5.86 8.27 -9.67
N ALA A 120 6.12 7.25 -8.85
CA ALA A 120 7.31 7.22 -7.99
C ALA A 120 8.61 7.22 -8.82
N LEU A 121 8.68 6.43 -9.89
CA LEU A 121 9.83 6.39 -10.81
C LEU A 121 10.11 7.76 -11.41
N THR A 122 9.08 8.44 -11.93
CA THR A 122 9.24 9.78 -12.51
C THR A 122 9.75 10.79 -11.47
N ALA A 123 9.26 10.74 -10.24
CA ALA A 123 9.74 11.60 -9.16
C ALA A 123 11.22 11.34 -8.84
N PHE A 124 11.66 10.09 -8.71
CA PHE A 124 13.07 9.77 -8.46
C PHE A 124 13.98 10.14 -9.63
N LEU A 125 13.51 10.02 -10.89
CA LEU A 125 14.25 10.48 -12.07
C LEU A 125 14.41 12.00 -12.08
N ILE A 126 13.35 12.75 -11.78
CA ILE A 126 13.40 14.22 -11.67
C ILE A 126 14.37 14.64 -10.57
N ILE A 127 14.27 14.05 -9.37
CA ILE A 127 15.17 14.36 -8.25
C ILE A 127 16.63 14.06 -8.62
N THR A 128 16.89 12.90 -9.23
CA THR A 128 18.24 12.52 -9.67
C THR A 128 18.77 13.50 -10.73
N GLY A 129 17.98 13.82 -11.75
CA GLY A 129 18.37 14.74 -12.82
C GLY A 129 18.68 16.14 -12.29
N LEU A 130 17.82 16.69 -11.43
CA LEU A 130 18.03 18.00 -10.82
C LEU A 130 19.25 18.02 -9.90
N THR A 131 19.53 16.92 -9.21
CA THR A 131 20.71 16.79 -8.33
C THR A 131 22.00 16.67 -9.14
N LEU A 132 21.99 15.95 -10.27
CA LEU A 132 23.14 15.83 -11.17
C LEU A 132 23.47 17.16 -11.86
N ILE A 133 22.46 17.91 -12.29
CA ILE A 133 22.65 19.27 -12.85
C ILE A 133 23.28 20.18 -11.78
N ALA A 134 22.82 20.10 -10.54
CA ALA A 134 23.40 20.88 -9.43
C ALA A 134 24.86 20.50 -9.13
N LEU A 135 25.26 19.24 -9.31
CA LEU A 135 26.66 18.80 -9.17
C LEU A 135 27.55 19.30 -10.30
N GLN A 136 27.03 19.33 -11.53
CA GLN A 136 27.78 19.77 -12.71
C GLN A 136 27.99 21.29 -12.75
N ALA A 137 27.06 22.05 -12.16
CA ALA A 137 27.09 23.51 -12.12
C ALA A 137 28.27 24.09 -11.31
N GLY A 138 28.90 23.29 -10.44
CA GLY A 138 29.80 23.81 -9.42
C GLY A 138 29.06 24.59 -8.33
N GLU A 139 29.71 24.79 -7.19
CA GLU A 139 29.08 25.47 -6.06
C GLU A 139 28.72 26.92 -6.44
N PRO A 140 27.50 27.40 -6.11
CA PRO A 140 27.20 28.83 -6.23
C PRO A 140 28.17 29.61 -5.34
N ASP A 141 28.89 30.56 -5.93
CA ASP A 141 29.84 31.42 -5.20
C ASP A 141 29.12 32.10 -4.03
N SER A 142 29.69 31.95 -2.83
CA SER A 142 29.21 32.54 -1.58
C SER A 142 29.09 34.07 -1.61
N SER A 143 29.76 34.73 -2.56
CA SER A 143 29.70 36.18 -2.77
C SER A 143 28.43 36.63 -3.52
N GLU A 144 27.75 35.73 -4.22
CA GLU A 144 26.57 36.09 -4.99
C GLU A 144 25.31 36.18 -4.11
N PRO A 145 24.52 37.26 -4.23
CA PRO A 145 23.27 37.39 -3.49
C PRO A 145 22.33 36.22 -3.78
N VAL A 146 21.83 35.60 -2.71
CA VAL A 146 20.73 34.63 -2.78
C VAL A 146 19.55 35.31 -3.49
N PRO A 147 18.92 34.68 -4.52
CA PRO A 147 17.74 35.25 -5.15
C PRO A 147 16.69 35.57 -4.09
N GLY A 148 16.28 36.83 -4.06
CA GLY A 148 15.66 37.45 -2.90
C GLY A 148 14.53 36.66 -2.25
N GLY A 149 14.68 36.42 -0.94
CA GLY A 149 13.68 36.48 0.14
C GLY A 149 12.38 35.68 0.09
N ARG A 150 11.90 35.20 -1.07
CA ARG A 150 10.53 34.70 -1.24
C ARG A 150 10.41 33.44 -2.10
N VAL A 151 11.49 32.87 -2.61
CA VAL A 151 11.42 31.68 -3.48
C VAL A 151 11.18 30.37 -2.70
N TRP A 152 11.56 30.33 -1.43
CA TRP A 152 11.21 29.25 -0.50
C TRP A 152 9.75 29.33 -0.03
N LEU A 153 9.13 30.52 -0.12
CA LEU A 153 7.77 30.79 0.32
C LEU A 153 6.72 29.93 -0.41
N PRO A 154 6.72 29.76 -1.74
CA PRO A 154 5.78 28.86 -2.42
C PRO A 154 6.01 27.39 -2.08
N VAL A 155 7.26 26.97 -1.83
CA VAL A 155 7.58 25.59 -1.46
C VAL A 155 7.09 25.30 -0.04
N VAL A 156 7.38 26.19 0.91
CA VAL A 156 6.89 26.09 2.28
C VAL A 156 5.37 26.25 2.32
N ALA A 157 4.78 27.12 1.51
CA ALA A 157 3.33 27.23 1.41
C ALA A 157 2.69 25.95 0.86
N ALA A 158 3.28 25.29 -0.14
CA ALA A 158 2.79 24.01 -0.66
C ALA A 158 2.93 22.88 0.37
N ILE A 159 4.04 22.84 1.10
CA ILE A 159 4.26 21.88 2.19
C ILE A 159 3.27 22.10 3.33
N LEU A 160 3.10 23.35 3.78
CA LEU A 160 2.15 23.71 4.82
C LEU A 160 0.70 23.45 4.38
N LEU A 161 0.36 23.73 3.12
CA LEU A 161 -0.96 23.45 2.57
C LEU A 161 -1.22 21.94 2.54
N GLY A 162 -0.26 21.13 2.10
CA GLY A 162 -0.35 19.66 2.13
C GLY A 162 -0.52 19.12 3.54
N LEU A 163 0.26 19.62 4.50
CA LEU A 163 0.14 19.28 5.92
C LEU A 163 -1.20 19.71 6.51
N VAL A 164 -1.72 20.88 6.15
CA VAL A 164 -3.02 21.38 6.60
C VAL A 164 -4.14 20.53 6.00
N ILE A 165 -4.09 20.19 4.71
CA ILE A 165 -5.13 19.37 4.07
C ILE A 165 -5.17 17.98 4.70
N VAL A 166 -4.02 17.32 4.85
CA VAL A 166 -3.94 15.98 5.46
C VAL A 166 -4.29 16.04 6.95
N GLY A 167 -3.80 17.05 7.68
CA GLY A 167 -4.06 17.23 9.11
C GLY A 167 -5.51 17.56 9.41
N VAL A 168 -6.16 18.42 8.62
CA VAL A 168 -7.58 18.73 8.74
C VAL A 168 -8.42 17.53 8.36
N TYR A 169 -8.10 16.83 7.27
CA TYR A 169 -8.81 15.59 6.91
C TYR A 169 -8.70 14.53 8.01
N GLY A 170 -7.49 14.29 8.54
CA GLY A 170 -7.27 13.36 9.65
C GLY A 170 -7.94 13.80 10.95
N LEU A 171 -8.17 15.11 11.17
CA LEU A 171 -8.91 15.63 12.31
C LEU A 171 -10.44 15.45 12.13
N LEU A 172 -10.94 15.68 10.92
CA LEU A 172 -12.36 15.55 10.58
C LEU A 172 -12.80 14.08 10.52
N ASN A 173 -11.93 13.20 10.04
CA ASN A 173 -12.19 11.77 9.87
C ASN A 173 -11.49 10.91 10.93
N ARG A 174 -11.25 11.43 12.15
CA ARG A 174 -10.70 10.59 13.23
C ARG A 174 -11.64 9.39 13.44
N PRO A 175 -11.18 8.15 13.21
CA PRO A 175 -11.94 7.02 13.69
C PRO A 175 -12.00 7.15 15.20
N THR A 176 -13.20 7.09 15.77
CA THR A 176 -13.41 7.05 17.21
C THR A 176 -12.75 5.78 17.72
N ALA A 177 -11.47 5.88 18.11
CA ALA A 177 -10.74 4.78 18.70
C ALA A 177 -11.35 4.53 20.08
N THR A 178 -12.33 3.64 20.13
CA THR A 178 -12.82 3.07 21.38
C THR A 178 -11.64 2.30 21.97
N VAL A 179 -10.97 2.92 22.94
CA VAL A 179 -9.95 2.24 23.74
C VAL A 179 -10.67 1.12 24.48
N GLN A 180 -10.54 -0.11 23.99
CA GLN A 180 -10.88 -1.27 24.78
C GLN A 180 -9.87 -1.32 25.93
N THR A 181 -10.29 -0.83 27.08
CA THR A 181 -9.62 -1.11 28.35
C THR A 181 -9.70 -2.61 28.56
N PHE A 182 -8.60 -3.31 28.28
CA PHE A 182 -8.44 -4.69 28.71
C PHE A 182 -8.43 -4.71 30.24
N SER A 183 -9.60 -4.91 30.83
CA SER A 183 -9.72 -5.26 32.24
C SER A 183 -9.12 -6.64 32.40
N GLU A 184 -8.15 -6.74 33.31
CA GLU A 184 -7.45 -7.93 33.82
C GLU A 184 -7.62 -9.23 33.03
N LEU A 185 -6.51 -9.75 32.49
CA LEU A 185 -6.40 -11.15 32.09
C LEU A 185 -6.73 -12.06 33.29
N SER A 186 -8.00 -12.42 33.45
CA SER A 186 -8.35 -13.70 34.06
C SER A 186 -7.99 -14.75 33.03
N VAL A 187 -6.91 -15.50 33.30
CA VAL A 187 -6.60 -16.75 32.61
C VAL A 187 -7.73 -17.72 32.94
N VAL A 188 -8.83 -17.62 32.19
CA VAL A 188 -9.80 -18.70 32.09
C VAL A 188 -9.17 -19.67 31.11
N GLU A 189 -8.54 -20.70 31.67
CA GLU A 189 -8.16 -21.90 30.97
C GLU A 189 -9.42 -22.51 30.36
N THR A 190 -9.77 -22.04 29.17
CA THR A 190 -10.86 -22.59 28.39
C THR A 190 -10.20 -23.58 27.46
N ALA A 191 -10.33 -24.86 27.81
CA ALA A 191 -10.11 -25.95 26.89
C ALA A 191 -10.71 -25.57 25.53
N ALA A 192 -9.93 -25.76 24.46
CA ALA A 192 -10.33 -25.51 23.09
C ALA A 192 -11.71 -26.13 22.80
N GLN A 193 -12.76 -25.32 22.94
CA GLN A 193 -14.03 -25.60 22.30
C GLN A 193 -13.82 -25.25 20.84
N HIS A 194 -13.77 -26.28 19.99
CA HIS A 194 -13.88 -26.09 18.55
C HIS A 194 -15.15 -25.27 18.31
N ALA A 195 -14.98 -24.04 17.82
CA ALA A 195 -16.10 -23.22 17.42
C ALA A 195 -16.85 -23.98 16.32
N THR A 196 -18.14 -24.20 16.52
CA THR A 196 -19.04 -24.73 15.49
C THR A 196 -19.92 -23.57 15.02
N SER A 197 -20.40 -23.62 13.78
CA SER A 197 -21.33 -22.60 13.25
C SER A 197 -22.56 -22.37 14.13
N ALA A 198 -22.96 -23.36 14.93
CA ALA A 198 -24.08 -23.26 15.86
C ALA A 198 -23.79 -22.39 17.10
N ASN A 199 -22.52 -22.15 17.45
CA ASN A 199 -22.11 -21.45 18.66
C ASN A 199 -21.06 -20.37 18.36
N LEU A 200 -21.34 -19.50 17.39
CA LEU A 200 -20.50 -18.34 17.13
C LEU A 200 -20.73 -17.23 18.17
N PRO A 201 -19.67 -16.53 18.61
CA PRO A 201 -19.82 -15.33 19.42
C PRO A 201 -20.72 -14.31 18.72
N ALA A 202 -21.70 -13.76 19.45
CA ALA A 202 -22.70 -12.83 18.90
C ALA A 202 -22.15 -11.51 18.32
N ASN A 203 -20.84 -11.26 18.45
CA ASN A 203 -20.17 -10.03 18.03
C ASN A 203 -19.28 -10.20 16.79
N LEU A 204 -19.33 -11.35 16.10
CA LEU A 204 -18.56 -11.55 14.87
C LEU A 204 -19.35 -11.06 13.65
N ASP A 205 -18.79 -10.07 12.95
CA ASP A 205 -19.34 -9.57 11.70
C ASP A 205 -18.68 -10.28 10.51
N GLY A 206 -19.34 -11.32 10.01
CA GLY A 206 -18.88 -12.10 8.86
C GLY A 206 -18.74 -11.28 7.58
N ALA A 207 -19.53 -10.21 7.41
CA ALA A 207 -19.44 -9.34 6.24
C ALA A 207 -18.19 -8.46 6.31
N ALA A 208 -17.90 -7.85 7.47
CA ALA A 208 -16.68 -7.07 7.66
C ALA A 208 -15.42 -7.94 7.56
N LEU A 209 -15.47 -9.16 8.08
CA LEU A 209 -14.39 -10.14 7.95
C LEU A 209 -14.19 -10.56 6.48
N TYR A 210 -15.27 -10.78 5.73
CA TYR A 210 -15.21 -11.05 4.29
C TYR A 210 -14.56 -9.89 3.52
N GLN A 211 -14.98 -8.66 3.82
CA GLN A 211 -14.43 -7.47 3.14
C GLN A 211 -12.94 -7.27 3.41
N SER A 212 -12.48 -7.58 4.64
CA SER A 212 -11.08 -7.42 5.01
C SER A 212 -10.19 -8.57 4.54
N ALA A 213 -10.72 -9.79 4.37
CA ALA A 213 -9.93 -10.99 4.09
C ALA A 213 -10.12 -11.64 2.73
N CYS A 214 -11.30 -11.52 2.12
CA CYS A 214 -11.66 -12.33 0.97
C CYS A 214 -11.98 -11.48 -0.27
N ALA A 215 -12.52 -10.28 -0.08
CA ALA A 215 -13.04 -9.45 -1.16
C ALA A 215 -11.99 -9.00 -2.19
N VAL A 216 -10.71 -8.93 -1.80
CA VAL A 216 -9.62 -8.58 -2.74
C VAL A 216 -9.50 -9.59 -3.89
N CYS A 217 -9.72 -10.88 -3.59
CA CYS A 217 -9.61 -11.94 -4.60
C CYS A 217 -10.98 -12.33 -5.16
N HIS A 218 -12.03 -12.28 -4.33
CA HIS A 218 -13.36 -12.78 -4.68
C HIS A 218 -14.35 -11.69 -5.07
N GLY A 219 -13.95 -10.42 -5.09
CA GLY A 219 -14.83 -9.28 -5.39
C GLY A 219 -15.54 -8.77 -4.13
N GLN A 220 -15.93 -7.50 -4.14
CA GLN A 220 -16.61 -6.88 -2.98
C GLN A 220 -17.99 -7.50 -2.74
N GLU A 221 -18.63 -7.97 -3.80
CA GLU A 221 -19.95 -8.59 -3.79
C GLU A 221 -19.85 -10.10 -4.03
N MET A 222 -18.67 -10.74 -3.94
CA MET A 222 -18.45 -12.16 -4.26
C MET A 222 -18.56 -12.53 -5.75
N GLU A 223 -18.50 -11.56 -6.65
CA GLU A 223 -18.63 -11.72 -8.10
C GLU A 223 -17.42 -12.40 -8.78
N GLY A 224 -16.31 -12.52 -8.07
CA GLY A 224 -15.04 -13.03 -8.56
C GLY A 224 -14.23 -11.99 -9.32
N VAL A 225 -12.91 -12.13 -9.30
CA VAL A 225 -11.99 -11.25 -10.02
C VAL A 225 -11.15 -12.11 -10.96
N ALA A 226 -11.24 -11.83 -12.26
CA ALA A 226 -10.54 -12.59 -13.29
C ALA A 226 -9.03 -12.64 -13.01
N GLY A 227 -8.47 -13.86 -12.95
CA GLY A 227 -7.06 -14.10 -12.66
C GLY A 227 -6.66 -14.04 -11.18
N LEU A 228 -7.58 -13.74 -10.26
CA LEU A 228 -7.31 -13.67 -8.81
C LEU A 228 -8.17 -14.63 -7.99
N GLY A 229 -9.48 -14.67 -8.21
CA GLY A 229 -10.37 -15.53 -7.44
C GLY A 229 -11.68 -15.78 -8.17
N SER A 230 -12.21 -17.00 -8.01
CA SER A 230 -13.49 -17.38 -8.60
C SER A 230 -14.65 -16.63 -7.94
N ALA A 231 -15.77 -16.52 -8.66
CA ALA A 231 -17.02 -16.06 -8.08
C ALA A 231 -17.46 -16.99 -6.94
N LEU A 232 -17.84 -16.39 -5.82
CA LEU A 232 -18.42 -17.11 -4.68
C LEU A 232 -19.95 -16.95 -4.64
N GLN A 233 -20.53 -16.00 -5.37
CA GLN A 233 -21.99 -15.94 -5.58
C GLN A 233 -22.48 -17.18 -6.33
N ARG A 234 -23.63 -17.72 -5.92
CA ARG A 234 -24.33 -18.82 -6.63
C ARG A 234 -23.42 -20.04 -6.87
N ASN A 235 -22.59 -20.36 -5.88
CA ASN A 235 -21.62 -21.44 -5.91
C ASN A 235 -22.21 -22.71 -5.27
N GLU A 236 -22.29 -23.78 -6.06
CA GLU A 236 -22.86 -25.06 -5.65
C GLU A 236 -22.07 -25.72 -4.52
N THR A 237 -20.74 -25.54 -4.49
CA THR A 237 -19.86 -26.07 -3.45
C THR A 237 -20.14 -25.41 -2.09
N ILE A 238 -20.24 -24.09 -2.06
CA ILE A 238 -20.58 -23.33 -0.84
C ILE A 238 -21.98 -23.71 -0.36
N SER A 239 -22.90 -23.93 -1.30
CA SER A 239 -24.28 -24.29 -0.96
C SER A 239 -24.43 -25.71 -0.42
N ARG A 240 -23.64 -26.68 -0.92
CA ARG A 240 -23.80 -28.11 -0.61
C ARG A 240 -22.89 -28.66 0.48
N GLN A 241 -21.68 -28.13 0.62
CA GLN A 241 -20.75 -28.61 1.65
C GLN A 241 -21.23 -28.18 3.03
N SER A 242 -20.81 -28.88 4.07
CA SER A 242 -21.02 -28.48 5.46
C SER A 242 -20.12 -27.30 5.85
N ASP A 243 -20.45 -26.61 6.93
CA ASP A 243 -19.65 -25.49 7.43
C ASP A 243 -18.26 -25.92 7.87
N ASP A 244 -18.13 -27.12 8.45
CA ASP A 244 -16.84 -27.67 8.89
C ASP A 244 -15.94 -28.04 7.69
N GLU A 245 -16.54 -28.53 6.60
CA GLU A 245 -15.82 -28.79 5.35
C GLU A 245 -15.32 -27.49 4.71
N LEU A 246 -16.17 -26.45 4.70
CA LEU A 246 -15.77 -25.13 4.19
C LEU A 246 -14.72 -24.46 5.07
N LEU A 247 -14.83 -24.56 6.40
CA LEU A 247 -13.81 -24.11 7.34
C LEU A 247 -12.48 -24.81 7.05
N THR A 248 -12.50 -26.14 6.91
CA THR A 248 -11.30 -26.94 6.62
C THR A 248 -10.68 -26.53 5.29
N PHE A 249 -11.51 -26.36 4.26
CA PHE A 249 -11.06 -25.91 2.94
C PHE A 249 -10.44 -24.51 3.00
N ILE A 250 -11.08 -23.55 3.66
CA ILE A 250 -10.55 -22.19 3.81
C ILE A 250 -9.25 -22.22 4.62
N ARG A 251 -9.19 -23.03 5.69
CA ARG A 251 -7.99 -23.19 6.53
C ARG A 251 -6.81 -23.74 5.75
N GLN A 252 -7.03 -24.76 4.92
CA GLN A 252 -5.98 -25.40 4.15
C GLN A 252 -5.62 -24.62 2.88
N GLY A 253 -6.58 -23.91 2.29
CA GLY A 253 -6.45 -23.32 0.96
C GLY A 253 -6.39 -24.38 -0.15
N LEU A 254 -6.06 -23.92 -1.36
CA LEU A 254 -5.91 -24.76 -2.54
C LEU A 254 -4.72 -24.28 -3.37
N ALA A 255 -3.69 -25.13 -3.50
CA ALA A 255 -2.51 -24.79 -4.29
C ALA A 255 -2.83 -24.67 -5.79
N ALA A 256 -2.12 -23.79 -6.50
CA ALA A 256 -2.27 -23.59 -7.96
C ALA A 256 -2.10 -24.89 -8.78
N ASN A 257 -1.18 -25.76 -8.36
CA ASN A 257 -0.86 -27.02 -9.01
C ASN A 257 -1.66 -28.22 -8.46
N HIS A 258 -2.65 -27.98 -7.59
CA HIS A 258 -3.44 -29.07 -7.03
C HIS A 258 -4.28 -29.73 -8.15
N PRO A 259 -4.41 -31.08 -8.20
CA PRO A 259 -5.11 -31.77 -9.28
C PRO A 259 -6.57 -31.34 -9.51
N THR A 260 -7.23 -30.82 -8.46
CA THR A 260 -8.60 -30.32 -8.51
C THR A 260 -8.71 -28.82 -8.74
N ASN A 261 -7.59 -28.10 -8.89
CA ASN A 261 -7.58 -26.66 -9.14
C ASN A 261 -7.66 -26.37 -10.65
N ALA A 262 -8.89 -26.28 -11.16
CA ALA A 262 -9.14 -26.00 -12.57
C ALA A 262 -8.80 -24.55 -13.00
N SER A 263 -8.72 -23.60 -12.06
CA SER A 263 -8.41 -22.20 -12.38
C SER A 263 -6.92 -21.94 -12.53
N GLY A 264 -6.06 -22.83 -11.98
CA GLY A 264 -4.62 -22.61 -11.88
C GLY A 264 -4.22 -21.47 -10.93
N VAL A 265 -5.19 -20.86 -10.24
CA VAL A 265 -4.96 -19.76 -9.29
C VAL A 265 -4.95 -20.31 -7.87
N SER A 266 -3.91 -20.00 -7.11
CA SER A 266 -3.78 -20.50 -5.73
C SER A 266 -4.72 -19.75 -4.79
N MET A 267 -5.47 -20.49 -3.98
CA MET A 267 -6.16 -19.97 -2.80
C MET A 267 -5.28 -20.20 -1.56
N PRO A 268 -4.79 -19.16 -0.88
CA PRO A 268 -3.94 -19.34 0.30
C PRO A 268 -4.69 -19.95 1.50
N PRO A 269 -3.98 -20.67 2.39
CA PRO A 269 -4.49 -21.05 3.70
C PRO A 269 -5.03 -19.85 4.46
N SER A 270 -6.22 -19.97 5.05
CA SER A 270 -6.93 -18.91 5.79
C SER A 270 -7.00 -17.58 5.02
N ALA A 271 -7.17 -17.62 3.69
CA ALA A 271 -7.16 -16.45 2.81
C ALA A 271 -5.89 -15.57 2.94
N GLY A 272 -4.76 -16.15 3.35
CA GLY A 272 -3.50 -15.44 3.57
C GLY A 272 -3.43 -14.72 4.93
N GLN A 273 -4.44 -14.88 5.78
CA GLN A 273 -4.51 -14.33 7.13
C GLN A 273 -4.37 -15.44 8.18
N PRO A 274 -3.14 -15.77 8.62
CA PRO A 274 -2.91 -16.87 9.55
C PRO A 274 -3.52 -16.65 10.94
N ASN A 275 -3.86 -15.40 11.27
CA ASN A 275 -4.40 -15.01 12.57
C ASN A 275 -5.93 -15.13 12.65
N LEU A 276 -6.64 -15.37 11.54
CA LEU A 276 -8.08 -15.62 11.61
C LEU A 276 -8.33 -16.83 12.49
N THR A 277 -9.29 -16.72 13.40
CA THR A 277 -9.76 -17.82 14.25
C THR A 277 -10.81 -18.67 13.51
N ASP A 278 -11.06 -19.89 13.99
CA ASP A 278 -12.06 -20.76 13.35
C ASP A 278 -13.46 -20.14 13.43
N ALA A 279 -13.76 -19.46 14.54
CA ALA A 279 -14.99 -18.71 14.71
C ALA A 279 -15.14 -17.58 13.68
N GLU A 280 -14.07 -16.82 13.41
CA GLU A 280 -14.11 -15.75 12.40
C GLU A 280 -14.29 -16.31 10.98
N ILE A 281 -13.63 -17.42 10.63
CA ILE A 281 -13.82 -18.07 9.33
C ILE A 281 -15.25 -18.61 9.19
N LEU A 282 -15.79 -19.23 10.24
CA LEU A 282 -17.17 -19.71 10.24
C LEU A 282 -18.19 -18.56 10.13
N ALA A 283 -17.92 -17.40 10.74
CA ALA A 283 -18.73 -16.20 10.54
C ALA A 283 -18.71 -15.73 9.07
N VAL A 284 -17.55 -15.78 8.41
CA VAL A 284 -17.44 -15.53 6.97
C VAL A 284 -18.24 -16.57 6.17
N VAL A 285 -18.13 -17.86 6.50
CA VAL A 285 -18.90 -18.94 5.85
C VAL A 285 -20.40 -18.70 5.95
N GLN A 286 -20.90 -18.27 7.11
CA GLN A 286 -22.32 -17.90 7.26
C GLN A 286 -22.72 -16.74 6.37
N HIS A 287 -21.88 -15.70 6.30
CA HIS A 287 -22.12 -14.58 5.38
C HIS A 287 -22.14 -15.03 3.91
N LEU A 288 -21.22 -15.90 3.49
CA LEU A 288 -21.22 -16.48 2.14
C LEU A 288 -22.53 -17.22 1.85
N ARG A 289 -23.05 -17.98 2.81
CA ARG A 289 -24.33 -18.71 2.68
C ARG A 289 -25.54 -17.82 2.49
N THR A 290 -25.60 -16.69 3.20
CA THR A 290 -26.70 -15.73 3.02
C THR A 290 -26.78 -15.18 1.60
N ASN A 291 -25.65 -15.19 0.87
CA ASN A 291 -25.52 -14.73 -0.51
C ASN A 291 -25.65 -15.84 -1.57
N GLN A 292 -26.01 -17.07 -1.17
CA GLN A 292 -26.26 -18.18 -2.11
C GLN A 292 -27.73 -18.34 -2.51
N ALA A 293 -28.65 -17.62 -1.85
CA ALA A 293 -30.07 -17.73 -2.15
C ALA A 293 -30.40 -17.16 -3.54
N ILE A 294 -31.03 -18.00 -4.36
CA ILE A 294 -31.49 -17.69 -5.72
C ILE A 294 -32.68 -16.72 -5.62
N ASN A 295 -32.58 -15.54 -6.25
CA ASN A 295 -33.74 -14.88 -6.86
C ASN A 295 -33.78 -15.23 -8.35
#